data_AF-A0A1I1M1G1-F1
#
_entry.id   AF-A0A1I1M1G1-F1
#
_cell.length_a   1.000
_cell.length_b   1.000
_cell.length_c   1.000
_cell.angle_alpha   90.00
_cell.angle_beta   90.00
_cell.angle_gamma   90.00
#
_symmetry.space_group_name_H-M   'P 1'
#
loop_
_entity.id
_entity.type
_entity.pdbx_description
1 polymer ?
#
loop_
_entity_poly.entity_id
_entity_poly.type
_entity_poly.pdbx_seq_one_letter_code
_entity_poly.pdbx_strand_id
1 'polypeptide(L)'
;MNKWIIAIIYASLLTTLCYLSIKTLFSLVSDATTFPILQLFVGVLGLIFGILILTSGIKKYISFATEDEKERRKLKNMFSIISVLSCYATIMLFFI
;
A
#
# COMPACT_ATOMS: atom_id res chain seq x y z
N MET A 1 6.50 -0.01 -21.81
CA MET A 1 5.56 -0.46 -20.76
C MET A 1 4.67 0.72 -20.37
N ASN A 2 3.35 0.62 -20.52
CA ASN A 2 2.47 1.79 -20.39
C ASN A 2 2.42 2.27 -18.93
N LYS A 3 2.56 3.58 -18.71
CA LYS A 3 2.63 4.21 -17.36
C LYS A 3 1.41 3.83 -16.49
N TRP A 4 0.26 3.63 -17.15
CA TRP A 4 -1.00 3.21 -16.56
C TRP A 4 -1.02 1.77 -16.03
N ILE A 5 -0.33 0.84 -16.69
CA ILE A 5 -0.28 -0.57 -16.24
C ILE A 5 0.44 -0.66 -14.89
N ILE A 6 1.49 0.13 -14.70
CA ILE A 6 2.28 0.15 -13.46
C ILE A 6 1.48 0.80 -12.33
N ALA A 7 0.72 1.85 -12.63
CA ALA A 7 -0.21 2.46 -11.69
C ALA A 7 -1.29 1.47 -11.21
N ILE A 8 -1.84 0.66 -12.13
CA ILE A 8 -2.85 -0.37 -11.80
C ILE A 8 -2.24 -1.48 -10.93
N ILE A 9 -1.08 -2.00 -11.30
CA ILE A 9 -0.37 -3.04 -10.50
C ILE A 9 -0.03 -2.51 -9.11
N TYR A 10 0.42 -1.25 -9.02
CA TYR A 10 0.70 -0.60 -7.75
C TYR A 10 -0.57 -0.47 -6.90
N ALA A 11 -1.65 0.04 -7.49
CA ALA A 11 -2.93 0.18 -6.82
C ALA A 11 -3.46 -1.17 -6.31
N SER A 12 -3.40 -2.22 -7.13
CA SER A 12 -3.85 -3.55 -6.71
C SER A 12 -3.02 -4.08 -5.54
N LEU A 13 -1.68 -4.06 -5.64
CA LEU A 13 -0.79 -4.53 -4.57
C LEU A 13 -1.02 -3.77 -3.25
N LEU A 14 -1.17 -2.45 -3.33
CA LEU A 14 -1.38 -1.61 -2.16
C LEU A 14 -2.75 -1.86 -1.53
N THR A 15 -3.79 -2.07 -2.34
CA THR A 15 -5.14 -2.42 -1.86
C THR A 15 -5.13 -3.77 -1.16
N THR A 16 -4.48 -4.79 -1.72
CA THR A 16 -4.40 -6.14 -1.11
C THR A 16 -3.63 -6.10 0.21
N LEU A 17 -2.52 -5.37 0.27
CA LEU A 17 -1.74 -5.19 1.50
C LEU A 17 -2.55 -4.46 2.58
N CYS A 18 -3.24 -3.36 2.24
CA CYS A 18 -4.11 -2.70 3.21
C CYS A 18 -5.22 -3.63 3.70
N TYR A 19 -5.86 -4.40 2.80
CA TYR A 19 -6.95 -5.30 3.16
C TYR A 19 -6.52 -6.41 4.11
N LEU A 20 -5.42 -7.10 3.80
CA LEU A 20 -4.82 -8.12 4.67
C LEU A 20 -4.51 -7.57 6.06
N SER A 21 -4.14 -6.31 6.14
CA SER A 21 -3.71 -5.68 7.37
C SER A 21 -4.85 -5.25 8.27
N ILE A 22 -5.90 -4.68 7.68
CA ILE A 22 -7.14 -4.38 8.42
C ILE A 22 -7.77 -5.70 8.88
N LYS A 23 -7.79 -6.72 8.03
CA LYS A 23 -8.32 -8.05 8.38
C LYS A 23 -7.56 -8.72 9.52
N THR A 24 -6.23 -8.67 9.50
CA THR A 24 -5.41 -9.22 10.59
C THR A 24 -5.59 -8.42 11.88
N LEU A 25 -5.63 -7.09 11.82
CA LEU A 25 -5.96 -6.25 12.98
C LEU A 25 -7.34 -6.60 13.57
N PHE A 26 -8.35 -6.79 12.74
CA PHE A 26 -9.70 -7.09 13.23
C PHE A 26 -9.83 -8.49 13.81
N SER A 27 -9.26 -9.51 13.14
CA SER A 27 -9.22 -10.90 13.65
C SER A 27 -8.62 -10.95 15.06
N LEU A 28 -7.59 -10.13 15.28
CA LEU A 28 -6.86 -10.03 16.54
C LEU A 28 -7.65 -9.33 17.66
N VAL A 29 -8.52 -8.37 17.31
CA VAL A 29 -9.44 -7.71 18.24
C VAL A 29 -10.59 -8.65 18.65
N SER A 30 -11.07 -9.48 17.73
CA SER A 30 -12.11 -10.48 18.02
C SER A 30 -11.63 -11.63 18.90
N ASP A 31 -10.35 -12.01 18.83
CA ASP A 31 -9.74 -13.10 19.63
C ASP A 31 -9.26 -12.64 21.03
N ALA A 32 -9.95 -11.68 21.66
CA ALA A 32 -9.58 -11.01 22.90
C ALA A 32 -9.59 -11.91 24.17
N THR A 33 -8.82 -13.01 24.19
CA THR A 33 -8.55 -13.80 25.39
C THR A 33 -7.06 -14.04 25.68
N THR A 34 -6.13 -13.65 24.80
CA THR A 34 -4.69 -13.75 25.10
C THR A 34 -3.86 -12.71 24.37
N PHE A 35 -2.95 -12.09 25.11
CA PHE A 35 -2.10 -10.95 24.71
C PHE A 35 -1.48 -11.11 23.30
N PRO A 36 -1.86 -10.30 22.30
CA PRO A 36 -1.64 -10.66 20.90
C PRO A 36 -0.43 -9.94 20.28
N ILE A 37 0.66 -9.77 21.05
CA ILE A 37 1.78 -8.91 20.63
C ILE A 37 2.47 -9.45 19.38
N LEU A 38 2.72 -10.77 19.31
CA LEU A 38 3.56 -11.32 18.26
C LEU A 38 2.90 -11.23 16.88
N GLN A 39 1.61 -11.59 16.78
CA GLN A 39 0.86 -11.51 15.52
C GLN A 39 0.63 -10.06 15.09
N LEU A 40 0.35 -9.15 16.02
CA LEU A 40 0.23 -7.72 15.72
C LEU A 40 1.58 -7.15 15.24
N PHE A 41 2.68 -7.51 15.90
CA PHE A 41 4.02 -7.07 15.53
C PHE A 41 4.44 -7.59 14.15
N VAL A 42 4.18 -8.85 13.84
CA VAL A 42 4.44 -9.44 12.52
C VAL A 42 3.57 -8.81 11.44
N GLY A 43 2.29 -8.56 11.71
CA GLY A 43 1.37 -7.89 10.78
C GLY A 43 1.81 -6.45 10.47
N VAL A 44 2.15 -5.67 11.50
CA VAL A 44 2.64 -4.29 11.35
C VAL A 44 4.01 -4.26 10.64
N LEU A 45 4.93 -5.17 10.96
CA LEU A 45 6.21 -5.27 10.26
C LEU A 45 6.02 -5.64 8.79
N GLY A 46 5.14 -6.59 8.49
CA GLY A 46 4.81 -6.99 7.12
C GLY A 46 4.23 -5.82 6.31
N LEU A 47 3.39 -5.00 6.93
CA LEU A 47 2.90 -3.75 6.35
C LEU A 47 4.01 -2.76 6.04
N ILE A 48 4.86 -2.47 7.04
CA ILE A 48 5.94 -1.49 6.89
C ILE A 48 6.89 -1.93 5.78
N PHE A 49 7.28 -3.21 5.77
CA PHE A 49 8.11 -3.77 4.70
C PHE A 49 7.43 -3.72 3.34
N GLY A 50 6.15 -4.09 3.25
CA GLY A 50 5.37 -4.03 2.01
C GLY A 50 5.31 -2.62 1.43
N ILE A 51 5.01 -1.62 2.28
CA ILE A 51 4.98 -0.20 1.90
C ILE A 51 6.37 0.29 1.48
N LEU A 52 7.43 -0.11 2.17
CA LEU A 52 8.82 0.27 1.82
C LEU A 52 9.26 -0.31 0.48
N ILE A 53 8.95 -1.58 0.20
CA ILE A 53 9.26 -2.23 -1.08
C ILE A 53 8.50 -1.55 -2.22
N LEU A 54 7.21 -1.27 -2.01
CA LEU A 54 6.37 -0.54 -2.95
C LEU A 54 6.88 0.87 -3.23
N THR A 55 7.23 1.62 -2.18
CA THR A 55 7.73 2.99 -2.29
C THR A 55 9.10 3.05 -2.97
N SER A 56 10.00 2.13 -2.66
CA SER A 56 11.32 2.04 -3.29
C SER A 56 11.21 1.62 -4.76
N GLY A 57 10.32 0.68 -5.09
CA GLY A 57 9.98 0.29 -6.46
C GLY A 57 9.47 1.46 -7.30
N ILE A 58 8.52 2.25 -6.77
CA ILE A 58 8.04 3.46 -7.46
C ILE A 58 9.15 4.49 -7.60
N LYS A 59 9.93 4.77 -6.55
CA LYS A 59 11.01 5.76 -6.63
C LYS A 59 12.00 5.41 -7.74
N LYS A 60 12.35 4.13 -7.85
CA LYS A 60 13.25 3.62 -8.90
C LYS A 60 12.59 3.72 -10.27
N TYR A 61 11.30 3.38 -10.40
CA TYR A 61 10.54 3.53 -11.64
C TYR A 61 10.44 5.00 -12.10
N ILE A 62 10.03 5.92 -11.22
CA ILE A 62 9.94 7.35 -11.51
C ILE A 62 11.30 7.91 -11.91
N SER A 63 12.38 7.46 -11.27
CA SER A 63 13.74 7.89 -11.62
C SER A 63 14.22 7.36 -12.97
N PHE A 64 13.74 6.19 -13.40
CA PHE A 64 14.07 5.59 -14.70
C PHE A 64 13.18 6.10 -15.84
N ALA A 65 11.94 6.47 -15.54
CA ALA A 65 10.94 6.78 -16.56
C ALA A 65 11.10 8.17 -17.18
N THR A 66 11.72 9.10 -16.47
CA THR A 66 11.76 10.53 -16.82
C THR A 66 12.97 11.20 -16.15
N GLU A 67 13.81 11.89 -16.94
CA GLU A 67 14.85 12.80 -16.43
C GLU A 67 14.30 14.18 -16.03
N ASP A 68 13.15 14.58 -16.59
CA ASP A 68 12.52 15.88 -16.36
C ASP A 68 11.88 15.98 -14.96
N GLU A 69 12.36 16.94 -14.16
CA GLU A 69 11.91 17.11 -12.77
C GLU A 69 10.41 17.42 -12.66
N LYS A 70 9.84 18.09 -13.67
CA LYS A 70 8.43 18.50 -13.68
C LYS A 70 7.49 17.31 -13.87
N GLU A 71 7.83 16.42 -14.80
CA GLU A 71 7.10 15.14 -14.99
C GLU A 71 7.29 14.22 -13.78
N ARG A 72 8.50 14.16 -13.20
CA ARG A 72 8.80 13.40 -11.98
C ARG A 72 7.90 13.81 -10.82
N ARG A 73 7.71 15.11 -10.61
CA ARG A 73 6.84 15.65 -9.55
C ARG A 73 5.36 15.32 -9.82
N LYS A 74 4.93 15.35 -11.09
CA LYS A 74 3.57 14.99 -11.51
C LYS A 74 3.25 13.50 -11.28
N LEU A 75 4.18 12.61 -11.65
CA LEU A 75 4.09 11.17 -11.38
C LEU A 75 4.01 10.87 -9.88
N LYS A 76 4.83 11.56 -9.07
CA LYS A 76 4.84 11.40 -7.61
C LYS A 76 3.49 11.78 -6.98
N ASN A 77 2.89 12.89 -7.40
CA ASN A 77 1.55 13.28 -6.96
C ASN A 77 0.49 12.26 -7.38
N MET A 78 0.58 11.73 -8.60
CA MET A 78 -0.36 10.75 -9.11
C MET A 78 -0.33 9.44 -8.31
N PHE A 79 0.87 8.92 -7.99
CA PHE A 79 1.02 7.76 -7.11
C PHE A 79 0.55 8.04 -5.69
N SER A 80 0.75 9.26 -5.17
CA SER A 80 0.24 9.67 -3.87
C SER A 80 -1.29 9.63 -3.82
N ILE A 81 -1.96 10.16 -4.86
CA ILE A 81 -3.43 10.16 -4.96
C ILE A 81 -3.96 8.72 -5.04
N ILE A 82 -3.33 7.87 -5.86
CA ILE A 82 -3.68 6.45 -5.99
C ILE A 82 -3.55 5.73 -4.64
N SER A 83 -2.51 6.04 -3.86
CA SER A 83 -2.30 5.47 -2.53
C SER A 83 -3.41 5.83 -1.54
N VAL A 84 -3.88 7.07 -1.58
CA VAL A 84 -4.99 7.51 -0.72
C VAL A 84 -6.29 6.81 -1.14
N LEU A 85 -6.54 6.76 -2.46
CA LEU A 85 -7.71 6.08 -3.04
C LEU A 85 -7.74 4.58 -2.72
N SER A 86 -6.61 3.87 -2.83
CA SER A 86 -6.57 2.45 -2.50
C SER A 86 -6.86 2.21 -1.02
N CYS A 87 -6.31 3.04 -0.13
CA CYS A 87 -6.54 2.93 1.31
C CYS A 87 -8.02 3.20 1.64
N TYR A 88 -8.61 4.22 1.02
CA TYR A 88 -10.04 4.51 1.15
C TYR A 88 -10.92 3.36 0.63
N ALA A 89 -10.60 2.80 -0.53
CA ALA A 89 -11.32 1.66 -1.10
C ALA A 89 -11.22 0.42 -0.20
N THR A 90 -10.05 0.18 0.40
CA THR A 90 -9.88 -0.91 1.38
C THR A 90 -10.78 -0.72 2.59
N ILE A 91 -10.85 0.49 3.14
CA ILE A 91 -11.72 0.78 4.28
C ILE A 91 -13.18 0.50 3.90
N MET A 92 -13.65 0.98 2.74
CA MET A 92 -15.01 0.71 2.26
C MET A 92 -15.28 -0.79 2.06
N LEU A 93 -14.34 -1.53 1.46
CA LEU A 93 -14.44 -2.98 1.26
C LEU A 93 -14.43 -3.77 2.57
N PHE A 94 -13.89 -3.21 3.64
CA PHE A 94 -13.88 -3.85 4.94
C PHE A 94 -15.23 -3.71 5.67
N PHE A 95 -15.97 -2.63 5.40
CA PHE A 95 -17.27 -2.36 6.03
C PHE A 95 -18.49 -2.90 5.25
N ILE A 96 -18.27 -3.45 4.05
CA ILE A 96 -19.26 -4.17 3.22
C ILE A 96 -19.19 -5.66 3.55
#